data_AF-A0A1J5B962-F1
#
_entry.id   AF-A0A1J5B962-F1
#
_cell.length_a   1.000
_cell.length_b   1.000
_cell.length_c   1.000
_cell.angle_alpha   90.00
_cell.angle_beta   90.00
_cell.angle_gamma   90.00
#
_symmetry.space_group_name_H-M   'P 1'
#
loop_
_entity.id
_entity.type
_entity.pdbx_description
1 polymer ?
#
loop_
_entity_poly.entity_id
_entity_poly.type
_entity_poly.pdbx_seq_one_letter_code
_entity_poly.pdbx_strand_id
1 'polypeptide(L)'
;MTSSASILFVTVGGSHQPIVTAIRALRPAHVVFFCTGKDPATDRPGSCAQVEGKGLCVKAHPADERPTLPNIPAQCELVPGTWEVVSVPADDLDGCYQAMRREFEQNAARFPDAQRIADYTGGTKTMTSALVLAALEDADITLQLVSGARADLIKVREGTQAAVPAVVDVIRLEREMAPLLAVWGRYAWDEAAAGLSALRTPANASLRAHWQRARDFSRAFAAWDRFDHAGALETLRAYEPIVTRAFPGHYPQLKLLAGGGADSRTEGLRIWDLWLNAKRRAVAGRHDDAVARAYRLLEWTAQWILRKERGWNTDALPADIAREADLAPDREGRYQAALFAAWSLVERHVEGAAARFIREERSAMLDHLQRRNHSILAHGFAPVSRPDWEAFSGWIEARFEPLLRELLKAVGAGNPFGQLPDRFPEF
;
A
#
# COMPACT_ATOMS: atom_id res chain seq x y z
N MET A 1 8.27 -21.37 31.68
CA MET A 1 8.30 -20.20 30.78
C MET A 1 9.33 -19.25 31.35
N THR A 2 10.50 -19.15 30.74
CA THR A 2 11.48 -18.10 31.08
C THR A 2 10.80 -16.77 30.81
N SER A 3 10.50 -16.01 31.86
CA SER A 3 10.00 -14.64 31.73
C SER A 3 11.04 -13.87 30.91
N SER A 4 10.71 -13.48 29.68
CA SER A 4 11.54 -12.54 28.92
C SER A 4 11.71 -11.29 29.77
N ALA A 5 12.95 -10.80 29.90
CA ALA A 5 13.23 -9.54 30.57
C ALA A 5 12.40 -8.43 29.90
N SER A 6 11.84 -7.50 30.67
CA SER A 6 11.09 -6.37 30.14
C SER A 6 11.72 -5.05 30.51
N ILE A 7 11.53 -4.05 29.66
CA ILE A 7 11.94 -2.67 29.88
C ILE A 7 10.67 -1.84 29.95
N LEU A 8 10.55 -1.06 31.01
CA LEU A 8 9.45 -0.12 31.20
C LEU A 8 9.93 1.31 30.92
N PHE A 9 9.36 1.92 29.88
CA PHE A 9 9.45 3.34 29.62
C PHE A 9 8.23 4.02 30.24
N VAL A 10 8.43 4.96 31.17
CA VAL A 10 7.31 5.55 31.91
C VAL A 10 7.49 7.05 32.11
N THR A 11 6.41 7.79 31.87
CA THR A 11 6.35 9.23 32.12
C THR A 11 6.00 9.53 33.57
N VAL A 12 6.75 10.43 34.20
CA VAL A 12 6.59 10.78 35.62
C VAL A 12 5.89 12.13 35.77
N GLY A 13 4.73 12.13 36.42
CA GLY A 13 3.93 13.33 36.71
C GLY A 13 3.81 13.60 38.21
N GLY A 14 2.79 14.35 38.62
CA GLY A 14 2.58 14.73 40.03
C GLY A 14 2.17 13.57 40.96
N SER A 15 1.72 12.44 40.42
CA SER A 15 1.26 11.27 41.20
C SER A 15 2.19 10.07 40.97
N HIS A 16 2.76 9.54 42.04
CA HIS A 16 3.68 8.41 41.98
C HIS A 16 2.99 7.05 41.91
N GLN A 17 1.77 6.94 42.46
CA GLN A 17 1.08 5.66 42.68
C GLN A 17 0.88 4.85 41.40
N PRO A 18 0.45 5.43 40.26
CA PRO A 18 0.30 4.65 39.02
C PRO A 18 1.62 4.05 38.53
N ILE A 19 2.72 4.79 38.67
CA ILE A 19 4.05 4.38 38.24
C ILE A 19 4.55 3.22 39.13
N VAL A 20 4.37 3.34 40.45
CA VAL A 20 4.69 2.27 41.40
C VAL A 20 3.87 1.01 41.10
N THR A 21 2.58 1.15 40.80
CA THR A 21 1.73 0.02 40.40
C THR A 21 2.22 -0.64 39.11
N ALA A 22 2.58 0.14 38.08
CA ALA A 22 3.10 -0.39 36.83
C ALA A 22 4.40 -1.18 37.03
N ILE A 23 5.36 -0.63 37.79
CA ILE A 23 6.64 -1.28 38.09
C ILE A 23 6.42 -2.58 38.86
N ARG A 24 5.57 -2.55 39.90
CA ARG A 24 5.29 -3.74 40.72
C ARG A 24 4.57 -4.84 39.94
N ALA A 25 3.66 -4.47 39.04
CA ALA A 25 2.93 -5.42 38.21
C ALA A 25 3.85 -6.09 37.18
N LEU A 26 4.68 -5.30 36.49
CA LEU A 26 5.55 -5.78 35.42
C LEU A 26 6.83 -6.44 35.91
N ARG A 27 7.37 -6.01 37.07
CA ARG A 27 8.71 -6.34 37.57
C ARG A 27 9.78 -6.26 36.46
N PRO A 28 9.93 -5.08 35.82
CA PRO A 28 10.83 -4.92 34.69
C PRO A 28 12.29 -5.10 35.09
N ALA A 29 13.09 -5.60 34.15
CA ALA A 29 14.54 -5.70 34.29
C ALA A 29 15.23 -4.33 34.16
N HIS A 30 14.60 -3.39 33.46
CA HIS A 30 15.09 -2.01 33.33
C HIS A 30 13.93 -1.00 33.33
N VAL A 31 14.12 0.18 33.92
CA VAL A 31 13.11 1.26 33.92
C VAL A 31 13.72 2.57 33.45
N VAL A 32 13.13 3.16 32.40
CA VAL A 32 13.47 4.50 31.90
C VAL A 32 12.39 5.47 32.34
N PHE A 33 12.75 6.39 33.24
CA PHE A 33 11.84 7.42 33.74
C PHE A 33 11.98 8.70 32.92
N PHE A 34 10.92 9.08 32.19
CA PHE A 34 10.85 10.40 31.55
C PHE A 34 10.34 11.44 32.55
N CYS A 35 11.20 12.39 32.89
CA CYS A 35 10.94 13.36 33.94
C CYS A 35 11.15 14.80 33.47
N THR A 36 10.39 15.73 34.02
CA THR A 36 10.68 17.16 33.86
C THR A 36 11.77 17.59 34.84
N GLY A 37 12.69 18.41 34.35
CA GLY A 37 13.68 19.10 35.18
C GLY A 37 13.08 20.27 35.96
N LYS A 38 13.91 21.18 36.43
CA LYS A 38 13.41 22.41 37.08
C LYS A 38 12.61 23.26 36.10
N ASP A 39 11.54 23.85 36.59
CA ASP A 39 10.78 24.85 35.86
C ASP A 39 11.65 26.12 35.69
N PRO A 40 11.90 26.58 34.45
CA PRO A 40 12.83 27.68 34.20
C PRO A 40 12.31 29.03 34.70
N ALA A 41 10.99 29.19 34.88
CA ALA A 41 10.39 30.44 35.33
C ALA A 41 10.37 30.56 36.87
N THR A 42 10.23 29.44 37.56
CA THR A 42 10.01 29.40 39.02
C THR A 42 11.14 28.75 39.81
N ASP A 43 12.12 28.15 39.12
CA ASP A 43 13.20 27.29 39.67
C ASP A 43 12.67 26.12 40.54
N ARG A 44 11.37 25.83 40.46
CA ARG A 44 10.76 24.74 41.22
C ARG A 44 11.19 23.40 40.63
N PRO A 45 11.49 22.39 41.47
CA PRO A 45 11.81 21.05 40.99
C PRO A 45 10.64 20.45 40.21
N GLY A 46 10.93 19.84 39.05
CA GLY A 46 9.97 19.06 38.28
C GLY A 46 9.81 17.64 38.81
N SER A 47 9.33 16.74 37.95
CA SER A 47 9.06 15.35 38.34
C SER A 47 10.29 14.50 38.60
N CYS A 48 11.50 14.94 38.20
CA CYS A 48 12.76 14.27 38.52
C CYS A 48 12.98 14.11 40.03
N ALA A 49 12.46 15.05 40.84
CA ALA A 49 12.57 15.00 42.30
C ALA A 49 11.86 13.79 42.92
N GLN A 50 10.88 13.20 42.24
CA GLN A 50 10.20 11.98 42.71
C GLN A 50 11.01 10.70 42.42
N VAL A 51 12.00 10.76 41.53
CA VAL A 51 12.83 9.61 41.15
C VAL A 51 14.21 9.69 41.80
N GLU A 52 14.85 10.86 41.77
CA GLU A 52 16.22 11.05 42.26
C GLU A 52 16.29 11.67 43.66
N GLY A 53 15.15 12.09 44.22
CA GLY A 53 15.09 12.69 45.55
C GLY A 53 15.65 11.78 46.63
N LYS A 54 16.31 12.36 47.63
CA LYS A 54 16.91 11.62 48.76
C LYS A 54 15.98 11.62 49.97
N GLY A 55 16.04 10.56 50.77
CA GLY A 55 15.21 10.43 51.98
C GLY A 55 13.73 10.33 51.63
N LEU A 56 12.87 11.01 52.39
CA LEU A 56 11.45 11.11 52.12
C LEU A 56 11.20 12.33 51.22
N CYS A 57 10.93 12.09 49.94
CA CYS A 57 10.80 13.15 48.92
C CYS A 57 9.46 13.11 48.16
N VAL A 58 8.65 12.08 48.38
CA VAL A 58 7.34 11.91 47.75
C VAL A 58 6.25 12.04 48.82
N LYS A 59 5.17 12.78 48.51
CA LYS A 59 3.99 12.86 49.38
C LYS A 59 3.10 11.64 49.18
N ALA A 60 2.60 11.04 50.26
CA ALA A 60 1.67 9.93 50.16
C ALA A 60 0.34 10.37 49.52
N HIS A 61 -0.10 11.59 49.84
CA HIS A 61 -1.22 12.26 49.20
C HIS A 61 -0.85 13.68 48.77
N PRO A 62 -1.39 14.20 47.64
CA PRO A 62 -1.09 15.55 47.18
C PRO A 62 -1.35 16.66 48.22
N ALA A 63 -2.31 16.42 49.12
CA ALA A 63 -2.70 17.35 50.19
C ALA A 63 -1.75 17.33 51.41
N ASP A 64 -0.82 16.38 51.52
CA ASP A 64 0.09 16.28 52.66
C ASP A 64 0.99 17.51 52.74
N GLU A 65 1.26 18.01 53.94
CA GLU A 65 2.15 19.16 54.13
C GLU A 65 3.60 18.83 53.77
N ARG A 66 4.05 17.60 54.05
CA ARG A 66 5.44 17.16 53.87
C ARG A 66 5.49 15.78 53.20
N PRO A 67 6.55 15.50 52.42
CA PRO A 67 6.76 14.16 51.89
C PRO A 67 7.02 13.15 52.99
N THR A 68 6.40 11.98 52.88
CA THR A 68 6.45 10.88 53.85
C THR A 68 6.93 9.56 53.23
N LEU A 69 7.07 9.52 51.91
CA LEU A 69 7.50 8.35 51.16
C LEU A 69 8.88 8.59 50.52
N PRO A 70 9.69 7.54 50.34
CA PRO A 70 10.95 7.66 49.61
C PRO A 70 10.70 7.84 48.11
N ASN A 71 11.77 8.02 47.33
CA ASN A 71 11.66 8.12 45.88
C ASN A 71 11.05 6.85 45.24
N ILE A 72 10.55 6.98 44.01
CA ILE A 72 9.87 5.89 43.29
C ILE A 72 10.72 4.61 43.18
N PRO A 73 12.02 4.68 42.81
CA PRO A 73 12.88 3.49 42.78
C PRO A 73 12.95 2.77 44.13
N ALA A 74 13.09 3.50 45.24
CA ALA A 74 13.13 2.92 46.58
C ALA A 74 11.77 2.33 47.00
N GLN A 75 10.65 2.97 46.66
CA GLN A 75 9.31 2.41 46.91
C GLN A 75 9.07 1.09 46.16
N CYS A 76 9.77 0.87 45.04
CA CYS A 76 9.67 -0.31 44.20
C CYS A 76 10.82 -1.31 44.39
N GLU A 77 11.75 -1.02 45.31
CA GLU A 77 12.94 -1.85 45.56
C GLU A 77 13.78 -2.10 44.29
N LEU A 78 13.88 -1.09 43.40
CA LEU A 78 14.68 -1.18 42.19
C LEU A 78 16.18 -1.22 42.51
N VAL A 79 16.90 -2.11 41.84
CA VAL A 79 18.33 -2.28 42.01
C VAL A 79 19.08 -1.10 41.33
N PRO A 80 20.09 -0.50 41.97
CA PRO A 80 20.93 0.50 41.32
C PRO A 80 21.51 -0.02 39.98
N GLY A 81 21.42 0.80 38.92
CA GLY A 81 21.84 0.43 37.57
C GLY A 81 20.76 -0.28 36.72
N THR A 82 19.62 -0.64 37.32
CA THR A 82 18.45 -1.16 36.58
C THR A 82 17.41 -0.08 36.27
N TRP A 83 17.77 1.19 36.38
CA TRP A 83 16.91 2.30 36.00
C TRP A 83 17.74 3.54 35.66
N GLU A 84 17.14 4.43 34.87
CA GLU A 84 17.70 5.72 34.47
C GLU A 84 16.63 6.81 34.37
N VAL A 85 17.07 8.06 34.43
CA VAL A 85 16.21 9.25 34.30
C VAL A 85 16.59 9.99 33.04
N VAL A 86 15.59 10.27 32.22
CA VAL A 86 15.73 11.02 30.98
C VAL A 86 14.93 12.30 31.13
N SER A 87 15.64 13.43 31.12
CA SER A 87 15.01 14.74 31.24
C SER A 87 14.32 15.12 29.93
N VAL A 88 13.04 15.48 30.03
CA VAL A 88 12.21 15.94 28.91
C VAL A 88 11.56 17.29 29.25
N PRO A 89 11.32 18.14 28.25
CA PRO A 89 10.62 19.42 28.47
C PRO A 89 9.15 19.18 28.87
N ALA A 90 8.58 20.04 29.73
CA ALA A 90 7.22 19.83 30.23
C ALA A 90 6.12 20.05 29.18
N ASP A 91 6.31 21.05 28.30
CA ASP A 91 5.31 21.58 27.37
C ASP A 91 5.82 21.68 25.92
N ASP A 92 6.87 20.94 25.57
CA ASP A 92 7.36 20.77 24.19
C ASP A 92 7.16 19.32 23.74
N LEU A 93 6.17 19.15 22.85
CA LEU A 93 5.78 17.83 22.35
C LEU A 93 6.87 17.21 21.48
N ASP A 94 7.49 17.99 20.60
CA ASP A 94 8.52 17.51 19.68
C ASP A 94 9.79 17.13 20.44
N GLY A 95 10.19 17.96 21.40
CA GLY A 95 11.32 17.68 22.28
C GLY A 95 11.11 16.40 23.10
N CYS A 96 9.91 16.20 23.66
CA CYS A 96 9.55 14.95 24.34
C CYS A 96 9.61 13.75 23.39
N TYR A 97 8.95 13.85 22.23
CA TYR A 97 8.85 12.77 21.25
C TYR A 97 10.25 12.33 20.78
N GLN A 98 11.12 13.27 20.44
CA GLN A 98 12.48 12.97 19.98
C GLN A 98 13.33 12.33 21.09
N ALA A 99 13.20 12.79 22.33
CA ALA A 99 13.91 12.18 23.46
C ALA A 99 13.45 10.73 23.65
N MET A 100 12.14 10.49 23.68
CA MET A 100 11.58 9.15 23.87
C MET A 100 11.96 8.18 22.74
N ARG A 101 11.95 8.64 21.49
CA ARG A 101 12.42 7.87 20.33
C ARG A 101 13.89 7.45 20.46
N ARG A 102 14.77 8.38 20.84
CA ARG A 102 16.19 8.08 21.07
C ARG A 102 16.37 7.01 22.14
N GLU A 103 15.61 7.09 23.22
CA GLU A 103 15.69 6.10 24.30
C GLU A 103 15.16 4.73 23.89
N PHE A 104 14.11 4.67 23.07
CA PHE A 104 13.63 3.41 22.50
C PHE A 104 14.71 2.73 21.66
N GLU A 105 15.39 3.48 20.80
CA GLU A 105 16.46 2.97 19.93
C GLU A 105 17.68 2.52 20.74
N GLN A 106 18.13 3.32 21.71
CA GLN A 106 19.26 2.98 22.57
C GLN A 106 19.00 1.74 23.42
N ASN A 107 17.81 1.65 24.03
CA ASN A 107 17.44 0.50 24.85
C ASN A 107 17.16 -0.75 24.00
N ALA A 108 16.64 -0.61 22.78
CA ALA A 108 16.54 -1.72 21.83
C ALA A 108 17.92 -2.29 21.46
N ALA A 109 18.92 -1.43 21.26
CA ALA A 109 20.29 -1.87 20.99
C ALA A 109 20.95 -2.54 22.22
N ARG A 110 20.69 -2.02 23.42
CA ARG A 110 21.24 -2.53 24.68
C ARG A 110 20.59 -3.84 25.14
N PHE A 111 19.31 -4.03 24.83
CA PHE A 111 18.51 -5.17 25.28
C PHE A 111 17.62 -5.70 24.14
N PRO A 112 18.22 -6.32 23.10
CA PRO A 112 17.51 -6.69 21.87
C PRO A 112 16.36 -7.69 22.09
N ASP A 113 16.51 -8.60 23.05
CA ASP A 113 15.52 -9.64 23.35
C ASP A 113 14.48 -9.22 24.41
N ALA A 114 14.59 -8.00 24.94
CA ALA A 114 13.69 -7.55 26.00
C ALA A 114 12.36 -7.06 25.44
N GLN A 115 11.28 -7.42 26.12
CA GLN A 115 9.97 -6.84 25.82
C GLN A 115 9.97 -5.37 26.23
N ARG A 116 9.66 -4.48 25.30
CA ARG A 116 9.64 -3.04 25.53
C ARG A 116 8.20 -2.56 25.75
N ILE A 117 7.98 -1.87 26.86
CA ILE A 117 6.64 -1.45 27.30
C ILE A 117 6.66 0.04 27.60
N ALA A 118 5.73 0.79 27.01
CA ALA A 118 5.53 2.21 27.28
C ALA A 118 4.27 2.44 28.11
N ASP A 119 4.44 2.99 29.31
CA ASP A 119 3.37 3.34 30.23
C ASP A 119 3.14 4.85 30.25
N TYR A 120 1.97 5.25 29.77
CA TYR A 120 1.61 6.65 29.60
C TYR A 120 0.64 7.15 30.68
N THR A 121 0.57 6.47 31.84
CA THR A 121 -0.39 6.81 32.91
C THR A 121 -0.04 8.08 33.67
N GLY A 122 1.25 8.37 33.81
CA GLY A 122 1.77 9.56 34.49
C GLY A 122 2.31 10.61 33.51
N GLY A 123 2.72 11.77 34.03
CA GLY A 123 3.31 12.85 33.23
C GLY A 123 2.35 13.99 32.91
N THR A 124 2.87 15.05 32.27
CA THR A 124 2.03 16.09 31.68
C THR A 124 1.30 15.53 30.45
N LYS A 125 0.22 16.20 30.02
CA LYS A 125 -0.50 15.81 28.79
C LYS A 125 0.44 15.73 27.58
N THR A 126 1.42 16.64 27.53
CA THR A 126 2.44 16.71 26.48
C THR A 126 3.34 15.47 26.51
N MET A 127 3.88 15.12 27.68
CA MET A 127 4.74 13.94 27.84
C MET A 127 3.99 12.64 27.48
N THR A 128 2.78 12.46 28.03
CA THR A 128 1.92 11.31 27.74
C THR A 128 1.62 11.19 26.25
N SER A 129 1.27 12.29 25.58
CA SER A 129 0.98 12.30 24.14
C SER A 129 2.23 11.98 23.31
N ALA A 130 3.39 12.54 23.66
CA ALA A 130 4.66 12.22 23.01
C ALA A 130 5.02 10.74 23.14
N LEU A 131 4.82 10.15 24.32
CA LEU A 131 5.12 8.73 24.54
C LEU A 131 4.23 7.82 23.69
N VAL A 132 2.92 8.14 23.61
CA VAL A 132 1.99 7.43 22.74
C VAL A 132 2.40 7.56 21.27
N LEU A 133 2.73 8.75 20.80
CA LEU A 133 3.18 8.98 19.42
C LEU A 133 4.47 8.21 19.10
N ALA A 134 5.48 8.31 19.97
CA ALA A 134 6.74 7.59 19.81
C ALA A 134 6.52 6.07 19.76
N ALA A 135 5.65 5.55 20.63
CA ALA A 135 5.34 4.12 20.68
C ALA A 135 4.53 3.65 19.47
N LEU A 136 3.62 4.47 18.92
CA LEU A 136 2.86 4.09 17.72
C LEU A 136 3.73 3.89 16.48
N GLU A 137 4.94 4.44 16.47
CA GLU A 137 5.91 4.35 15.35
C GLU A 137 6.98 3.28 15.56
N ASP A 138 6.96 2.59 16.69
CA ASP A 138 7.83 1.44 16.96
C ASP A 138 6.94 0.22 17.24
N ALA A 139 6.92 -0.71 16.29
CA ALA A 139 6.08 -1.90 16.32
C ALA A 139 6.41 -2.86 17.48
N ASP A 140 7.59 -2.71 18.10
CA ASP A 140 8.04 -3.55 19.21
C ASP A 140 7.70 -2.98 20.59
N ILE A 141 7.22 -1.74 20.65
CA ILE A 141 6.76 -1.13 21.90
C ILE A 141 5.31 -1.53 22.14
N THR A 142 5.04 -2.08 23.32
CA THR A 142 3.67 -2.30 23.79
C THR A 142 3.20 -1.10 24.61
N LEU A 143 2.08 -0.49 24.25
CA LEU A 143 1.48 0.56 25.07
C LEU A 143 0.65 -0.04 26.21
N GLN A 144 0.74 0.56 27.39
CA GLN A 144 -0.09 0.23 28.54
C GLN A 144 -0.50 1.48 29.33
N LEU A 145 -1.56 1.34 30.12
CA LEU A 145 -1.93 2.30 31.13
C LEU A 145 -2.38 1.61 32.41
N VAL A 146 -2.20 2.26 33.55
CA VAL A 146 -2.75 1.85 34.83
C VAL A 146 -4.13 2.46 34.98
N SER A 147 -5.15 1.60 34.97
CA SER A 147 -6.55 1.97 35.13
C SER A 147 -7.11 1.35 36.41
N GLY A 148 -8.17 1.91 36.98
CA GLY A 148 -8.89 1.30 38.08
C GLY A 148 -10.36 1.73 38.09
N ALA A 149 -11.16 1.11 38.96
CA ALA A 149 -12.58 1.39 39.06
C ALA A 149 -12.82 2.86 39.46
N ARG A 150 -13.58 3.58 38.63
CA ARG A 150 -13.97 4.97 38.90
C ARG A 150 -15.31 5.00 39.62
N ALA A 151 -15.38 5.72 40.73
CA ALA A 151 -16.65 6.04 41.40
C ALA A 151 -17.32 7.26 40.77
N ASP A 152 -16.53 8.17 40.21
CA ASP A 152 -16.91 9.40 39.52
C ASP A 152 -15.87 9.76 38.43
N LEU A 153 -16.06 10.88 37.72
CA LEU A 153 -15.14 11.38 36.70
C LEU A 153 -13.81 11.93 37.27
N ILE A 154 -13.69 12.06 38.60
CA ILE A 154 -12.63 12.83 39.25
C ILE A 154 -11.51 11.92 39.75
N LYS A 155 -11.82 10.75 40.33
CA LYS A 155 -10.78 9.87 40.90
C LYS A 155 -11.07 8.36 40.75
N VAL A 156 -10.00 7.62 40.48
CA VAL A 156 -9.97 6.14 40.56
C VAL A 156 -9.94 5.72 42.04
N ARG A 157 -10.70 4.68 42.41
CA ARG A 157 -10.70 4.12 43.77
C ARG A 157 -9.34 3.49 44.08
N GLU A 158 -8.74 3.90 45.20
CA GLU A 158 -7.48 3.33 45.69
C GLU A 158 -7.63 1.82 45.96
N GLY A 159 -6.66 1.02 45.51
CA GLY A 159 -6.66 -0.44 45.61
C GLY A 159 -7.28 -1.17 44.41
N THR A 160 -7.84 -0.45 43.43
CA THR A 160 -8.44 -1.07 42.22
C THR A 160 -7.58 -0.92 40.97
N GLN A 161 -6.37 -0.36 41.10
CA GLN A 161 -5.49 -0.09 39.98
C GLN A 161 -4.83 -1.36 39.43
N ALA A 162 -4.87 -1.53 38.11
CA ALA A 162 -4.17 -2.59 37.38
C ALA A 162 -3.57 -2.02 36.09
N ALA A 163 -2.38 -2.52 35.71
CA ALA A 163 -1.80 -2.26 34.40
C ALA A 163 -2.61 -3.00 33.33
N VAL A 164 -3.06 -2.27 32.31
CA VAL A 164 -3.89 -2.77 31.21
C VAL A 164 -3.22 -2.39 29.88
N PRO A 165 -3.01 -3.34 28.97
CA PRO A 165 -2.55 -3.04 27.62
C PRO A 165 -3.50 -2.07 26.90
N ALA A 166 -2.95 -1.06 26.24
CA ALA A 166 -3.71 -0.20 25.36
C ALA A 166 -3.76 -0.81 23.96
N VAL A 167 -4.93 -1.28 23.54
CA VAL A 167 -5.11 -1.89 22.22
C VAL A 167 -5.05 -0.80 21.15
N VAL A 168 -3.92 -0.75 20.43
CA VAL A 168 -3.66 0.23 19.35
C VAL A 168 -3.49 -0.43 17.98
N ASP A 169 -3.76 -1.73 17.87
CA ASP A 169 -3.52 -2.52 16.65
C ASP A 169 -4.28 -1.98 15.43
N VAL A 170 -5.49 -1.46 15.64
CA VAL A 170 -6.31 -0.85 14.57
C VAL A 170 -5.61 0.39 14.03
N ILE A 171 -5.24 1.32 14.92
CA ILE A 171 -4.60 2.60 14.56
C ILE A 171 -3.28 2.35 13.85
N ARG A 172 -2.46 1.42 14.36
CA ARG A 172 -1.19 1.05 13.74
C ARG A 172 -1.40 0.50 12.34
N LEU A 173 -2.26 -0.51 12.21
CA LEU A 173 -2.49 -1.15 10.92
C LEU A 173 -3.07 -0.17 9.88
N GLU A 174 -4.01 0.68 10.27
CA GLU A 174 -4.58 1.69 9.38
C GLU A 174 -3.52 2.70 8.91
N ARG A 175 -2.67 3.21 9.82
CA ARG A 175 -1.57 4.13 9.45
C ARG A 175 -0.57 3.47 8.52
N GLU A 176 -0.23 2.20 8.76
CA GLU A 176 0.70 1.44 7.92
C GLU A 176 0.11 1.11 6.55
N MET A 177 -1.16 0.72 6.49
CA MET A 177 -1.84 0.33 5.24
C MET A 177 -2.23 1.53 4.37
N ALA A 178 -2.58 2.68 4.96
CA ALA A 178 -3.06 3.84 4.22
C ALA A 178 -2.17 4.27 3.03
N PRO A 179 -0.85 4.52 3.20
CA PRO A 179 0.01 4.87 2.07
C PRO A 179 0.16 3.73 1.06
N LEU A 180 0.12 2.48 1.52
CA LEU A 180 0.23 1.29 0.66
C LEU A 180 -1.03 1.05 -0.18
N LEU A 181 -2.19 1.48 0.29
CA LEU A 181 -3.44 1.44 -0.48
C LEU A 181 -3.61 2.66 -1.37
N ALA A 182 -3.06 3.82 -0.99
CA ALA A 182 -3.14 5.05 -1.77
C ALA A 182 -2.52 4.90 -3.19
N VAL A 183 -1.52 4.04 -3.35
CA VAL A 183 -0.87 3.80 -4.66
C VAL A 183 -1.77 3.04 -5.65
N TRP A 184 -2.91 2.50 -5.21
CA TRP A 184 -3.95 2.03 -6.13
C TRP A 184 -4.42 3.14 -7.08
N GLY A 185 -4.41 4.40 -6.63
CA GLY A 185 -4.82 5.55 -7.44
C GLY A 185 -3.98 5.76 -8.71
N ARG A 186 -2.80 5.14 -8.78
CA ARG A 186 -1.94 5.10 -9.98
C ARG A 186 -1.77 3.70 -10.57
N TYR A 187 -2.65 2.77 -10.20
CA TYR A 187 -2.62 1.36 -10.63
C TYR A 187 -1.31 0.62 -10.26
N ALA A 188 -0.65 1.02 -9.18
CA ALA A 188 0.58 0.40 -8.68
C ALA A 188 0.27 -0.71 -7.66
N TRP A 189 -0.55 -1.68 -8.07
CA TRP A 189 -0.97 -2.78 -7.18
C TRP A 189 0.19 -3.71 -6.79
N ASP A 190 1.24 -3.77 -7.60
CA ASP A 190 2.48 -4.48 -7.28
C ASP A 190 3.21 -3.85 -6.09
N GLU A 191 3.32 -2.52 -6.06
CA GLU A 191 3.86 -1.77 -4.91
C GLU A 191 3.01 -1.99 -3.66
N ALA A 192 1.68 -1.89 -3.80
CA ALA A 192 0.74 -2.15 -2.70
C ALA A 192 0.90 -3.58 -2.15
N ALA A 193 0.93 -4.58 -3.03
CA ALA A 193 1.11 -5.97 -2.66
C ALA A 193 2.43 -6.24 -1.94
N ALA A 194 3.53 -5.64 -2.42
CA ALA A 194 4.85 -5.78 -1.81
C ALA A 194 4.90 -5.14 -0.42
N GLY A 195 4.45 -3.89 -0.29
CA GLY A 195 4.42 -3.20 1.00
C GLY A 195 3.53 -3.89 2.02
N LEU A 196 2.33 -4.33 1.61
CA LEU A 196 1.41 -5.05 2.51
C LEU A 196 2.00 -6.39 2.95
N SER A 197 2.77 -7.07 2.10
CA SER A 197 3.45 -8.32 2.45
C SER A 197 4.60 -8.12 3.45
N ALA A 198 5.19 -6.92 3.47
CA ALA A 198 6.27 -6.58 4.40
C ALA A 198 5.76 -6.17 5.80
N LEU A 199 4.47 -5.86 5.95
CA LEU A 199 3.88 -5.56 7.24
C LEU A 199 3.85 -6.79 8.15
N ARG A 200 3.94 -6.56 9.46
CA ARG A 200 3.74 -7.60 10.46
C ARG A 200 2.30 -8.10 10.38
N THR A 201 2.11 -9.42 10.34
CA THR A 201 0.77 -10.00 10.34
C THR A 201 0.04 -9.66 11.65
N PRO A 202 -1.17 -9.07 11.59
CA PRO A 202 -1.91 -8.69 12.79
C PRO A 202 -2.21 -9.88 13.73
N ALA A 203 -2.29 -9.65 15.05
CA ALA A 203 -2.68 -10.66 16.02
C ALA A 203 -4.21 -10.80 16.17
N ASN A 204 -4.97 -9.76 15.83
CA ASN A 204 -6.43 -9.78 15.81
C ASN A 204 -6.97 -10.43 14.52
N ALA A 205 -7.94 -11.34 14.64
CA ALA A 205 -8.49 -12.08 13.49
C ALA A 205 -9.18 -11.18 12.45
N SER A 206 -9.93 -10.17 12.90
CA SER A 206 -10.60 -9.22 12.00
C SER A 206 -9.58 -8.37 11.23
N LEU A 207 -8.58 -7.84 11.95
CA LEU A 207 -7.49 -7.07 11.35
C LEU A 207 -6.65 -7.91 10.36
N ARG A 208 -6.36 -9.18 10.70
CA ARG A 208 -5.72 -10.11 9.76
C ARG A 208 -6.54 -10.28 8.50
N ALA A 209 -7.84 -10.49 8.62
CA ALA A 209 -8.70 -10.70 7.47
C ALA A 209 -8.74 -9.46 6.57
N HIS A 210 -8.76 -8.25 7.15
CA HIS A 210 -8.67 -7.00 6.38
C HIS A 210 -7.32 -6.87 5.65
N TRP A 211 -6.20 -7.06 6.38
CA TRP A 211 -4.86 -7.04 5.80
C TRP A 211 -4.66 -8.09 4.69
N GLN A 212 -5.10 -9.33 4.92
CA GLN A 212 -5.03 -10.41 3.93
C GLN A 212 -5.80 -10.06 2.65
N ARG A 213 -7.03 -9.54 2.78
CA ARG A 213 -7.82 -9.10 1.62
C ARG A 213 -7.11 -7.99 0.85
N ALA A 214 -6.59 -6.97 1.54
CA ALA A 214 -5.85 -5.88 0.92
C ALA A 214 -4.65 -6.39 0.12
N ARG A 215 -3.85 -7.27 0.74
CA ARG A 215 -2.67 -7.86 0.11
C ARG A 215 -3.04 -8.71 -1.11
N ASP A 216 -4.01 -9.60 -0.97
CA ASP A 216 -4.34 -10.58 -1.99
C ASP A 216 -5.12 -9.96 -3.16
N PHE A 217 -5.96 -8.96 -2.92
CA PHE A 217 -6.58 -8.17 -3.98
C PHE A 217 -5.51 -7.37 -4.76
N SER A 218 -4.56 -6.75 -4.06
CA SER A 218 -3.45 -6.04 -4.72
C SER A 218 -2.62 -7.00 -5.59
N ARG A 219 -2.30 -8.20 -5.08
CA ARG A 219 -1.60 -9.24 -5.85
C ARG A 219 -2.37 -9.65 -7.10
N ALA A 220 -3.68 -9.86 -6.98
CA ALA A 220 -4.52 -10.27 -8.11
C ALA A 220 -4.60 -9.20 -9.19
N PHE A 221 -4.82 -7.93 -8.83
CA PHE A 221 -4.84 -6.85 -9.82
C PHE A 221 -3.46 -6.59 -10.42
N ALA A 222 -2.37 -6.80 -9.67
CA ALA A 222 -1.02 -6.76 -10.21
C ALA A 222 -0.76 -7.89 -11.23
N ALA A 223 -1.28 -9.10 -10.98
CA ALA A 223 -1.21 -10.21 -11.94
C ALA A 223 -2.05 -9.90 -13.19
N TRP A 224 -3.27 -9.39 -13.03
CA TRP A 224 -4.12 -8.95 -14.14
C TRP A 224 -3.42 -7.87 -14.97
N ASP A 225 -2.79 -6.87 -14.34
CA ASP A 225 -2.09 -5.80 -15.05
C ASP A 225 -0.91 -6.27 -15.93
N ARG A 226 -0.36 -7.46 -15.63
CA ARG A 226 0.67 -8.15 -16.43
C ARG A 226 0.07 -9.18 -17.39
N PHE A 227 -1.25 -9.19 -17.56
CA PHE A 227 -2.02 -10.16 -18.35
C PHE A 227 -1.95 -11.61 -17.84
N ASP A 228 -1.52 -11.81 -16.59
CA ASP A 228 -1.63 -13.10 -15.90
C ASP A 228 -3.04 -13.25 -15.29
N HIS A 229 -4.03 -13.41 -16.17
CA HIS A 229 -5.44 -13.55 -15.78
C HIS A 229 -5.68 -14.82 -14.97
N ALA A 230 -4.92 -15.89 -15.24
CA ALA A 230 -5.02 -17.15 -14.51
C ALA A 230 -4.58 -17.00 -13.05
N GLY A 231 -3.40 -16.42 -12.81
CA GLY A 231 -2.91 -16.15 -11.44
C GLY A 231 -3.77 -15.14 -10.68
N ALA A 232 -4.30 -14.13 -11.39
CA ALA A 232 -5.26 -13.19 -10.81
C ALA A 232 -6.56 -13.90 -10.35
N LEU A 233 -7.11 -14.78 -11.19
CA LEU A 233 -8.31 -15.54 -10.85
C LEU A 233 -8.06 -16.49 -9.69
N GLU A 234 -6.95 -17.23 -9.72
CA GLU A 234 -6.56 -18.16 -8.65
C GLU A 234 -6.55 -17.46 -7.29
N THR A 235 -5.95 -16.28 -7.23
CA THR A 235 -5.88 -15.46 -6.00
C THR A 235 -7.27 -15.01 -5.54
N LEU A 236 -8.14 -14.56 -6.46
CA LEU A 236 -9.46 -14.01 -6.11
C LEU A 236 -10.54 -15.06 -5.83
N ARG A 237 -10.34 -16.33 -6.22
CA ARG A 237 -11.31 -17.42 -5.99
C ARG A 237 -11.64 -17.60 -4.51
N ALA A 238 -10.67 -17.46 -3.62
CA ALA A 238 -10.87 -17.54 -2.18
C ALA A 238 -11.82 -16.45 -1.62
N TYR A 239 -12.06 -15.40 -2.40
CA TYR A 239 -12.86 -14.24 -2.04
C TYR A 239 -14.08 -14.05 -2.95
N GLU A 240 -14.52 -15.11 -3.64
CA GLU A 240 -15.56 -15.04 -4.68
C GLU A 240 -16.83 -14.25 -4.28
N PRO A 241 -17.45 -14.45 -3.10
CA PRO A 241 -18.62 -13.66 -2.72
C PRO A 241 -18.31 -12.15 -2.60
N ILE A 242 -17.12 -11.82 -2.09
CA ILE A 242 -16.68 -10.46 -1.83
C ILE A 242 -16.33 -9.76 -3.14
N VAL A 243 -15.51 -10.38 -3.99
CA VAL A 243 -15.07 -9.83 -5.27
C VAL A 243 -16.23 -9.69 -6.26
N THR A 244 -17.21 -10.62 -6.24
CA THR A 244 -18.42 -10.52 -7.08
C THR A 244 -19.26 -9.31 -6.69
N ARG A 245 -19.37 -9.02 -5.39
CA ARG A 245 -20.10 -7.85 -4.88
C ARG A 245 -19.35 -6.54 -5.15
N ALA A 246 -18.03 -6.52 -4.93
CA ALA A 246 -17.22 -5.32 -5.08
C ALA A 246 -16.93 -4.96 -6.55
N PHE A 247 -16.77 -5.95 -7.42
CA PHE A 247 -16.39 -5.76 -8.83
C PHE A 247 -17.26 -6.59 -9.78
N PRO A 248 -18.58 -6.36 -9.81
CA PRO A 248 -19.53 -7.17 -10.58
C PRO A 248 -19.28 -7.15 -12.10
N GLY A 249 -18.69 -6.07 -12.62
CA GLY A 249 -18.32 -5.94 -14.04
C GLY A 249 -16.99 -6.59 -14.43
N HIS A 250 -16.11 -6.86 -13.45
CA HIS A 250 -14.75 -7.34 -13.71
C HIS A 250 -14.62 -8.83 -13.46
N TYR A 251 -15.11 -9.34 -12.33
CA TYR A 251 -14.86 -10.74 -11.94
C TYR A 251 -15.37 -11.77 -12.97
N PRO A 252 -16.55 -11.60 -13.60
CA PRO A 252 -16.98 -12.50 -14.69
C PRO A 252 -16.06 -12.46 -15.92
N GLN A 253 -15.53 -11.27 -16.25
CA GLN A 253 -14.61 -11.12 -17.39
C GLN A 253 -13.25 -11.72 -17.09
N LEU A 254 -12.77 -11.62 -15.84
CA LEU A 254 -11.56 -12.32 -15.40
C LEU A 254 -11.68 -13.82 -15.59
N LYS A 255 -12.82 -14.41 -15.20
CA LYS A 255 -13.07 -15.85 -15.40
C LYS A 255 -12.97 -16.25 -16.87
N LEU A 256 -13.51 -15.43 -17.77
CA LEU A 256 -13.44 -15.66 -19.21
C LEU A 256 -11.99 -15.56 -19.73
N LEU A 257 -11.28 -14.49 -19.36
CA LEU A 257 -9.89 -14.25 -19.76
C LEU A 257 -8.94 -15.36 -19.28
N ALA A 258 -9.13 -15.81 -18.04
CA ALA A 258 -8.36 -16.88 -17.39
C ALA A 258 -8.66 -18.28 -17.96
N GLY A 259 -9.81 -18.47 -18.63
CA GLY A 259 -10.21 -19.75 -19.22
C GLY A 259 -9.32 -20.21 -20.38
N GLY A 260 -8.36 -19.38 -20.82
CA GLY A 260 -7.35 -19.76 -21.81
C GLY A 260 -7.89 -19.95 -23.23
N GLY A 261 -9.19 -19.69 -23.46
CA GLY A 261 -9.84 -19.83 -24.76
C GLY A 261 -9.09 -19.05 -25.84
N ALA A 262 -8.78 -19.73 -26.95
CA ALA A 262 -8.33 -19.11 -28.19
C ALA A 262 -9.51 -18.63 -29.06
N ASP A 263 -10.71 -18.56 -28.48
CA ASP A 263 -11.89 -18.09 -29.17
C ASP A 263 -11.82 -16.57 -29.41
N SER A 264 -12.49 -16.11 -30.46
CA SER A 264 -12.43 -14.70 -30.87
C SER A 264 -12.97 -13.73 -29.82
N ARG A 265 -13.87 -14.18 -28.92
CA ARG A 265 -14.42 -13.33 -27.86
C ARG A 265 -13.36 -13.08 -26.79
N THR A 266 -12.69 -14.12 -26.32
CA THR A 266 -11.61 -14.02 -25.33
C THR A 266 -10.42 -13.23 -25.89
N GLU A 267 -10.05 -13.46 -27.15
CA GLU A 267 -9.00 -12.69 -27.83
C GLU A 267 -9.34 -11.18 -27.90
N GLY A 268 -10.56 -10.84 -28.34
CA GLY A 268 -11.02 -9.45 -28.38
C GLY A 268 -10.95 -8.78 -27.00
N LEU A 269 -11.34 -9.48 -25.93
CA LEU A 269 -11.26 -8.94 -24.56
C LEU A 269 -9.83 -8.73 -24.07
N ARG A 270 -8.85 -9.52 -24.54
CA ARG A 270 -7.41 -9.28 -24.25
C ARG A 270 -6.91 -8.02 -24.95
N ILE A 271 -7.33 -7.80 -26.19
CA ILE A 271 -7.04 -6.57 -26.94
C ILE A 271 -7.67 -5.36 -26.22
N TRP A 272 -8.89 -5.50 -25.72
CA TRP A 272 -9.54 -4.48 -24.90
C TRP A 272 -8.77 -4.18 -23.61
N ASP A 273 -8.33 -5.21 -22.87
CA ASP A 273 -7.51 -5.03 -21.66
C ASP A 273 -6.18 -4.33 -21.98
N LEU A 274 -5.56 -4.63 -23.12
CA LEU A 274 -4.33 -4.00 -23.57
C LEU A 274 -4.50 -2.49 -23.75
N TRP A 275 -5.65 -2.05 -24.27
CA TRP A 275 -5.99 -0.63 -24.35
C TRP A 275 -6.12 0.01 -22.97
N LEU A 276 -6.87 -0.63 -22.06
CA LEU A 276 -7.01 -0.16 -20.69
C LEU A 276 -5.67 -0.12 -19.96
N ASN A 277 -4.79 -1.09 -20.19
CA ASN A 277 -3.44 -1.17 -19.64
C ASN A 277 -2.54 -0.05 -20.16
N ALA A 278 -2.63 0.32 -21.44
CA ALA A 278 -1.95 1.48 -21.99
C ALA A 278 -2.35 2.77 -21.23
N LYS A 279 -3.65 2.98 -21.00
CA LYS A 279 -4.14 4.10 -20.18
C LYS A 279 -3.57 4.06 -18.75
N ARG A 280 -3.49 2.88 -18.12
CA ARG A 280 -2.89 2.73 -16.77
C ARG A 280 -1.43 3.15 -16.73
N ARG A 281 -0.63 2.79 -17.75
CA ARG A 281 0.77 3.21 -17.86
C ARG A 281 0.92 4.73 -17.99
N ALA A 282 0.05 5.36 -18.77
CA ALA A 282 0.04 6.82 -18.93
C ALA A 282 -0.32 7.55 -17.62
N VAL A 283 -1.28 7.03 -16.83
CA VAL A 283 -1.59 7.59 -15.50
C VAL A 283 -0.38 7.55 -14.56
N ALA A 284 0.48 6.54 -14.69
CA ALA A 284 1.75 6.44 -13.96
C ALA A 284 2.89 7.29 -14.58
N GLY A 285 2.61 8.13 -15.58
CA GLY A 285 3.61 8.95 -16.28
C GLY A 285 4.53 8.18 -17.23
N ARG A 286 4.26 6.89 -17.47
CA ARG A 286 5.06 6.04 -18.38
C ARG A 286 4.49 6.10 -19.79
N HIS A 287 4.69 7.23 -20.47
CA HIS A 287 4.10 7.46 -21.80
C HIS A 287 4.71 6.58 -22.90
N ASP A 288 6.02 6.31 -22.89
CA ASP A 288 6.64 5.39 -23.85
C ASP A 288 6.02 3.98 -23.76
N ASP A 289 5.82 3.49 -22.54
CA ASP A 289 5.15 2.22 -22.24
C ASP A 289 3.69 2.20 -22.72
N ALA A 290 2.97 3.30 -22.54
CA ALA A 290 1.59 3.46 -22.97
C ALA A 290 1.48 3.44 -24.50
N VAL A 291 2.37 4.18 -25.17
CA VAL A 291 2.47 4.25 -26.63
C VAL A 291 2.82 2.88 -27.22
N ALA A 292 3.80 2.16 -26.65
CA ALA A 292 4.14 0.82 -27.11
C ALA A 292 2.96 -0.16 -27.05
N ARG A 293 2.16 -0.10 -25.98
CA ARG A 293 0.94 -0.91 -25.82
C ARG A 293 -0.17 -0.50 -26.80
N ALA A 294 -0.34 0.79 -27.04
CA ALA A 294 -1.26 1.30 -28.06
C ALA A 294 -0.87 0.84 -29.48
N TYR A 295 0.43 0.68 -29.78
CA TYR A 295 0.84 0.04 -31.03
C TYR A 295 0.49 -1.43 -31.09
N ARG A 296 0.78 -2.17 -30.02
CA ARG A 296 0.43 -3.59 -29.97
C ARG A 296 -1.08 -3.78 -30.09
N LEU A 297 -1.88 -2.86 -29.55
CA LEU A 297 -3.34 -2.81 -29.72
C LEU A 297 -3.75 -2.70 -31.20
N LEU A 298 -3.20 -1.73 -31.94
CA LEU A 298 -3.49 -1.55 -33.37
C LEU A 298 -3.07 -2.77 -34.20
N GLU A 299 -1.90 -3.31 -33.92
CA GLU A 299 -1.35 -4.46 -34.65
C GLU A 299 -2.16 -5.73 -34.36
N TRP A 300 -2.37 -6.05 -33.09
CA TRP A 300 -3.11 -7.25 -32.70
C TRP A 300 -4.55 -7.21 -33.20
N THR A 301 -5.16 -6.03 -33.28
CA THR A 301 -6.51 -5.90 -33.87
C THR A 301 -6.53 -6.29 -35.35
N ALA A 302 -5.58 -5.84 -36.16
CA ALA A 302 -5.49 -6.27 -37.57
C ALA A 302 -5.26 -7.78 -37.68
N GLN A 303 -4.34 -8.31 -36.85
CA GLN A 303 -4.07 -9.75 -36.80
C GLN A 303 -5.33 -10.55 -36.44
N TRP A 304 -6.11 -10.08 -35.47
CA TRP A 304 -7.36 -10.69 -35.03
C TRP A 304 -8.40 -10.69 -36.15
N ILE A 305 -8.58 -9.56 -36.84
CA ILE A 305 -9.50 -9.43 -37.97
C ILE A 305 -9.12 -10.40 -39.09
N LEU A 306 -7.85 -10.43 -39.53
CA LEU A 306 -7.40 -11.31 -40.61
C LEU A 306 -7.53 -12.79 -40.25
N ARG A 307 -7.20 -13.17 -39.01
CA ARG A 307 -7.41 -14.54 -38.53
C ARG A 307 -8.89 -14.92 -38.55
N LYS A 308 -9.76 -14.06 -38.03
CA LYS A 308 -11.19 -14.34 -37.90
C LYS A 308 -11.89 -14.42 -39.26
N GLU A 309 -11.64 -13.46 -40.14
CA GLU A 309 -12.38 -13.30 -41.40
C GLU A 309 -11.77 -14.09 -42.56
N ARG A 310 -10.45 -14.37 -42.51
CA ARG A 310 -9.72 -15.04 -43.61
C ARG A 310 -8.91 -16.27 -43.19
N GLY A 311 -8.79 -16.56 -41.90
CA GLY A 311 -7.95 -17.66 -41.41
C GLY A 311 -6.45 -17.38 -41.56
N TRP A 312 -6.05 -16.14 -41.82
CA TRP A 312 -4.66 -15.79 -42.10
C TRP A 312 -3.90 -15.42 -40.84
N ASN A 313 -2.74 -16.04 -40.65
CA ASN A 313 -1.79 -15.64 -39.60
C ASN A 313 -0.72 -14.72 -40.20
N THR A 314 -0.58 -13.52 -39.63
CA THR A 314 0.37 -12.52 -40.13
C THR A 314 1.82 -12.94 -40.00
N ASP A 315 2.15 -13.91 -39.15
CA ASP A 315 3.53 -14.37 -38.95
C ASP A 315 3.90 -15.54 -39.89
N ALA A 316 2.92 -16.02 -40.67
CA ALA A 316 3.05 -17.10 -41.63
C ALA A 316 1.98 -16.97 -42.72
N LEU A 317 2.06 -15.89 -43.50
CA LEU A 317 1.09 -15.64 -44.57
C LEU A 317 1.26 -16.63 -45.73
N PRO A 318 0.17 -16.98 -46.43
CA PRO A 318 0.24 -17.66 -47.72
C PRO A 318 1.09 -16.85 -48.72
N ALA A 319 1.92 -17.54 -49.51
CA ALA A 319 2.92 -16.89 -50.37
C ALA A 319 2.30 -16.04 -51.51
N ASP A 320 1.12 -16.42 -51.99
CA ASP A 320 0.31 -15.65 -52.94
C ASP A 320 -0.14 -14.33 -52.32
N ILE A 321 -0.74 -14.37 -51.13
CA ILE A 321 -1.20 -13.19 -50.40
C ILE A 321 -0.02 -12.28 -50.01
N ALA A 322 1.10 -12.87 -49.61
CA ALA A 322 2.30 -12.11 -49.26
C ALA A 322 2.89 -11.38 -50.47
N ARG A 323 2.89 -12.01 -51.65
CA ARG A 323 3.32 -11.38 -52.91
C ARG A 323 2.39 -10.25 -53.32
N GLU A 324 1.08 -10.38 -53.11
CA GLU A 324 0.12 -9.29 -53.35
C GLU A 324 0.38 -8.07 -52.44
N ALA A 325 0.92 -8.30 -51.24
CA ALA A 325 1.27 -7.26 -50.27
C ALA A 325 2.73 -6.77 -50.38
N ASP A 326 3.46 -7.14 -51.43
CA ASP A 326 4.88 -6.82 -51.65
C ASP A 326 5.80 -7.22 -50.47
N LEU A 327 5.48 -8.34 -49.80
CA LEU A 327 6.26 -8.85 -48.69
C LEU A 327 7.33 -9.84 -49.15
N ALA A 328 8.56 -9.62 -48.71
CA ALA A 328 9.65 -10.57 -48.86
C ALA A 328 9.61 -11.63 -47.73
N PRO A 329 10.04 -12.88 -48.00
CA PRO A 329 10.16 -13.87 -46.95
C PRO A 329 11.34 -13.54 -46.01
N ASP A 330 11.23 -13.98 -44.76
CA ASP A 330 12.33 -13.93 -43.80
C ASP A 330 13.43 -14.97 -44.12
N ARG A 331 14.45 -15.05 -43.26
CA ARG A 331 15.57 -15.99 -43.42
C ARG A 331 15.15 -17.47 -43.41
N GLU A 332 13.99 -17.78 -42.88
CA GLU A 332 13.42 -19.13 -42.76
C GLU A 332 12.37 -19.41 -43.84
N GLY A 333 12.17 -18.47 -44.77
CA GLY A 333 11.20 -18.59 -45.87
C GLY A 333 9.77 -18.22 -45.48
N ARG A 334 9.53 -17.62 -44.30
CA ARG A 334 8.19 -17.24 -43.83
C ARG A 334 7.85 -15.81 -44.23
N TYR A 335 6.62 -15.59 -44.67
CA TYR A 335 6.12 -14.25 -44.98
C TYR A 335 5.44 -13.62 -43.77
N GLN A 336 5.96 -12.48 -43.34
CA GLN A 336 5.46 -11.76 -42.16
C GLN A 336 4.89 -10.40 -42.53
N ALA A 337 3.68 -10.10 -42.05
CA ALA A 337 3.05 -8.79 -42.17
C ALA A 337 3.06 -8.05 -40.83
N ALA A 338 3.93 -7.05 -40.71
CA ALA A 338 3.88 -6.08 -39.62
C ALA A 338 2.63 -5.18 -39.73
N LEU A 339 2.40 -4.33 -38.72
CA LEU A 339 1.23 -3.46 -38.57
C LEU A 339 0.63 -2.90 -39.88
N PHE A 340 1.40 -2.19 -40.71
CA PHE A 340 0.86 -1.58 -41.93
C PHE A 340 0.50 -2.56 -43.04
N ALA A 341 1.31 -3.61 -43.19
CA ALA A 341 1.02 -4.66 -44.14
C ALA A 341 -0.25 -5.41 -43.73
N ALA A 342 -0.42 -5.70 -42.43
CA ALA A 342 -1.62 -6.31 -41.89
C ALA A 342 -2.87 -5.43 -42.14
N TRP A 343 -2.81 -4.13 -41.86
CA TRP A 343 -3.93 -3.22 -42.15
C TRP A 343 -4.21 -3.03 -43.64
N SER A 344 -3.18 -3.11 -44.50
CA SER A 344 -3.38 -3.07 -45.96
C SER A 344 -4.05 -4.35 -46.48
N LEU A 345 -3.76 -5.50 -45.87
CA LEU A 345 -4.51 -6.74 -46.13
C LEU A 345 -5.95 -6.64 -45.64
N VAL A 346 -6.21 -6.02 -44.47
CA VAL A 346 -7.57 -5.76 -43.99
C VAL A 346 -8.34 -4.88 -44.97
N GLU A 347 -7.72 -3.82 -45.50
CA GLU A 347 -8.35 -2.93 -46.47
C GLU A 347 -8.81 -3.65 -47.75
N ARG A 348 -7.92 -4.50 -48.30
CA ARG A 348 -8.14 -5.17 -49.59
C ARG A 348 -9.01 -6.40 -49.50
N HIS A 349 -8.93 -7.12 -48.39
CA HIS A 349 -9.52 -8.44 -48.25
C HIS A 349 -10.58 -8.52 -47.16
N VAL A 350 -10.93 -7.47 -46.43
CA VAL A 350 -12.02 -7.53 -45.46
C VAL A 350 -13.08 -6.49 -45.83
N GLU A 351 -14.33 -6.77 -45.50
CA GLU A 351 -15.45 -5.85 -45.71
C GLU A 351 -15.90 -5.22 -44.38
N GLY A 352 -16.74 -4.19 -44.45
CA GLY A 352 -17.33 -3.56 -43.28
C GLY A 352 -16.47 -2.50 -42.60
N ALA A 353 -16.66 -2.32 -41.30
CA ALA A 353 -16.12 -1.20 -40.53
C ALA A 353 -14.58 -1.16 -40.51
N ALA A 354 -13.92 -2.32 -40.42
CA ALA A 354 -12.45 -2.38 -40.38
C ALA A 354 -11.79 -1.87 -41.67
N ALA A 355 -12.32 -2.26 -42.83
CA ALA A 355 -11.82 -1.80 -44.12
C ALA A 355 -12.13 -0.32 -44.37
N ARG A 356 -13.26 0.17 -43.86
CA ARG A 356 -13.60 1.61 -43.90
C ARG A 356 -12.66 2.43 -43.03
N PHE A 357 -12.43 1.99 -41.79
CA PHE A 357 -11.54 2.65 -40.85
C PHE A 357 -10.16 2.87 -41.46
N ILE A 358 -9.54 1.83 -42.04
CA ILE A 358 -8.20 1.99 -42.60
C ILE A 358 -8.19 2.90 -43.83
N ARG A 359 -9.21 2.88 -44.69
CA ARG A 359 -9.30 3.83 -45.83
C ARG A 359 -9.34 5.28 -45.38
N GLU A 360 -10.06 5.56 -44.30
CA GLU A 360 -10.26 6.92 -43.77
C GLU A 360 -9.07 7.38 -42.92
N GLU A 361 -8.51 6.48 -42.11
CA GLU A 361 -7.58 6.82 -41.03
C GLU A 361 -6.11 6.41 -41.30
N ARG A 362 -5.80 5.87 -42.50
CA ARG A 362 -4.44 5.45 -42.87
C ARG A 362 -3.39 6.53 -42.62
N SER A 363 -3.66 7.76 -43.08
CA SER A 363 -2.70 8.87 -42.94
C SER A 363 -2.51 9.25 -41.48
N ALA A 364 -3.59 9.37 -40.71
CA ALA A 364 -3.50 9.68 -39.29
C ALA A 364 -2.74 8.60 -38.51
N MET A 365 -3.00 7.32 -38.82
CA MET A 365 -2.27 6.19 -38.23
C MET A 365 -0.76 6.25 -38.56
N LEU A 366 -0.38 6.60 -39.80
CA LEU A 366 1.01 6.83 -40.22
C LEU A 366 1.67 7.95 -39.42
N ASP A 367 0.98 9.09 -39.27
CA ASP A 367 1.52 10.26 -38.58
C ASP A 367 1.79 9.97 -37.10
N HIS A 368 0.90 9.22 -36.43
CA HIS A 368 1.14 8.78 -35.06
C HIS A 368 2.33 7.82 -34.96
N LEU A 369 2.45 6.88 -35.91
CA LEU A 369 3.57 5.93 -36.01
C LEU A 369 4.93 6.61 -36.15
N GLN A 370 5.00 7.66 -36.96
CA GLN A 370 6.24 8.41 -37.13
C GLN A 370 6.68 9.12 -35.84
N ARG A 371 5.74 9.62 -35.02
CA ARG A 371 6.08 10.25 -33.72
C ARG A 371 6.75 9.26 -32.77
N ARG A 372 6.29 8.00 -32.74
CA ARG A 372 6.94 6.93 -31.96
C ARG A 372 8.36 6.67 -32.42
N ASN A 373 8.65 6.74 -33.71
CA ASN A 373 9.99 6.40 -34.20
C ASN A 373 11.10 7.28 -33.60
N HIS A 374 10.76 8.47 -33.10
CA HIS A 374 11.68 9.36 -32.38
C HIS A 374 11.85 9.03 -30.89
N SER A 375 11.06 8.11 -30.35
CA SER A 375 11.14 7.63 -28.96
C SER A 375 12.37 6.77 -28.71
N ILE A 376 12.92 6.86 -27.49
CA ILE A 376 14.00 6.02 -26.98
C ILE A 376 13.64 4.53 -26.89
N LEU A 377 12.36 4.17 -26.73
CA LEU A 377 11.89 2.77 -26.77
C LEU A 377 11.54 2.31 -28.20
N ALA A 378 11.93 3.09 -29.21
CA ALA A 378 11.80 2.73 -30.62
C ALA A 378 13.16 2.92 -31.33
N HIS A 379 13.27 3.89 -32.23
CA HIS A 379 14.47 4.12 -33.05
C HIS A 379 15.12 5.50 -32.81
N GLY A 380 14.62 6.27 -31.85
CA GLY A 380 15.12 7.61 -31.55
C GLY A 380 15.79 7.71 -30.19
N PHE A 381 15.87 8.93 -29.66
CA PHE A 381 16.67 9.26 -28.48
C PHE A 381 15.92 10.10 -27.43
N ALA A 382 14.67 10.49 -27.69
CA ALA A 382 13.86 11.30 -26.79
C ALA A 382 12.76 10.46 -26.12
N PRO A 383 12.30 10.80 -24.90
CA PRO A 383 11.11 10.18 -24.32
C PRO A 383 9.84 10.67 -25.03
N VAL A 384 8.76 9.87 -25.00
CA VAL A 384 7.43 10.34 -25.43
C VAL A 384 6.91 11.37 -24.42
N SER A 385 6.51 12.54 -24.94
CA SER A 385 5.93 13.59 -24.10
C SER A 385 4.46 13.31 -23.76
N ARG A 386 3.95 13.94 -22.71
CA ARG A 386 2.53 13.87 -22.36
C ARG A 386 1.62 14.36 -23.51
N PRO A 387 1.89 15.50 -24.19
CA PRO A 387 1.12 15.92 -25.35
C PRO A 387 1.12 14.90 -26.50
N ASP A 388 2.24 14.20 -26.75
CA ASP A 388 2.31 13.17 -27.78
C ASP A 388 1.38 11.99 -27.45
N TRP A 389 1.38 11.55 -26.18
CA TRP A 389 0.44 10.56 -25.69
C TRP A 389 -1.00 11.04 -25.82
N GLU A 390 -1.34 12.24 -25.33
CA GLU A 390 -2.70 12.78 -25.37
C GLU A 390 -3.23 12.90 -26.80
N ALA A 391 -2.40 13.33 -27.75
CA ALA A 391 -2.75 13.37 -29.16
C ALA A 391 -3.03 11.96 -29.72
N PHE A 392 -2.18 10.98 -29.41
CA PHE A 392 -2.35 9.62 -29.90
C PHE A 392 -3.54 8.90 -29.26
N SER A 393 -3.67 8.99 -27.93
CA SER A 393 -4.80 8.40 -27.21
C SER A 393 -6.11 9.05 -27.63
N GLY A 394 -6.13 10.38 -27.85
CA GLY A 394 -7.32 11.08 -28.33
C GLY A 394 -7.78 10.59 -29.71
N TRP A 395 -6.85 10.33 -30.64
CA TRP A 395 -7.18 9.71 -31.92
C TRP A 395 -7.71 8.27 -31.75
N ILE A 396 -7.08 7.46 -30.88
CA ILE A 396 -7.57 6.10 -30.59
C ILE A 396 -9.00 6.15 -30.05
N GLU A 397 -9.29 6.99 -29.06
CA GLU A 397 -10.62 7.11 -28.46
C GLU A 397 -11.67 7.58 -29.47
N ALA A 398 -11.31 8.53 -30.34
CA ALA A 398 -12.24 9.11 -31.30
C ALA A 398 -12.51 8.20 -32.51
N ARG A 399 -11.50 7.45 -32.97
CA ARG A 399 -11.55 6.75 -34.27
C ARG A 399 -11.42 5.24 -34.15
N PHE A 400 -10.52 4.75 -33.32
CA PHE A 400 -10.20 3.32 -33.23
C PHE A 400 -11.03 2.56 -32.20
N GLU A 401 -11.26 3.12 -31.02
CA GLU A 401 -12.07 2.52 -29.96
C GLU A 401 -13.50 2.19 -30.43
N PRO A 402 -14.19 3.06 -31.21
CA PRO A 402 -15.50 2.72 -31.79
C PRO A 402 -15.46 1.47 -32.68
N LEU A 403 -14.44 1.34 -33.54
CA LEU A 403 -14.22 0.14 -34.35
C LEU A 403 -14.03 -1.09 -33.45
N LEU A 404 -13.15 -0.99 -32.45
CA LEU A 404 -12.87 -2.11 -31.54
C LEU A 404 -14.16 -2.56 -30.81
N ARG A 405 -15.00 -1.63 -30.37
CA ARG A 405 -16.30 -1.93 -29.75
C ARG A 405 -17.26 -2.63 -30.71
N GLU A 406 -17.29 -2.23 -31.98
CA GLU A 406 -18.09 -2.90 -33.01
C GLU A 406 -17.62 -4.35 -33.22
N LEU A 407 -16.30 -4.56 -33.33
CA LEU A 407 -15.70 -5.88 -33.46
C LEU A 407 -15.99 -6.77 -32.24
N LEU A 408 -15.90 -6.22 -31.04
CA LEU A 408 -16.25 -6.91 -29.79
C LEU A 408 -17.73 -7.30 -29.76
N LYS A 409 -18.62 -6.40 -30.18
CA LYS A 409 -20.05 -6.69 -30.28
C LYS A 409 -20.33 -7.85 -31.23
N ALA A 410 -19.63 -7.91 -32.36
CA ALA A 410 -19.78 -8.99 -33.35
C ALA A 410 -19.40 -10.38 -32.82
N VAL A 411 -18.59 -10.46 -31.76
CA VAL A 411 -18.19 -11.73 -31.12
C VAL A 411 -18.87 -11.96 -29.76
N GLY A 412 -19.96 -11.24 -29.47
CA GLY A 412 -20.71 -11.41 -28.22
C GLY A 412 -20.04 -10.79 -26.98
N ALA A 413 -19.07 -9.89 -27.16
CA ALA A 413 -18.41 -9.10 -26.11
C ALA A 413 -18.82 -7.61 -26.16
N GLY A 414 -20.08 -7.31 -26.52
CA GLY A 414 -20.56 -5.94 -26.71
C GLY A 414 -20.58 -5.04 -25.46
N ASN A 415 -20.36 -5.58 -24.26
CA ASN A 415 -20.20 -4.82 -23.02
C ASN A 415 -18.90 -5.26 -22.32
N PRO A 416 -17.72 -4.82 -22.81
CA PRO A 416 -16.46 -5.15 -22.17
C PRO A 416 -16.33 -4.42 -20.83
N PHE A 417 -15.49 -4.94 -19.92
CA PHE A 417 -15.28 -4.34 -18.60
C PHE A 417 -14.65 -2.94 -18.71
N GLY A 418 -14.93 -2.08 -17.72
CA GLY A 418 -14.28 -0.78 -17.60
C GLY A 418 -12.85 -0.88 -17.11
N GLN A 419 -12.21 0.27 -16.85
CA GLN A 419 -10.89 0.30 -16.22
C GLN A 419 -10.87 -0.52 -14.92
N LEU A 420 -9.74 -1.16 -14.63
CA LEU A 420 -9.53 -1.85 -13.35
C LEU A 420 -9.61 -0.85 -12.18
N PRO A 421 -9.91 -1.30 -10.96
CA PRO A 421 -10.15 -0.41 -9.82
C PRO A 421 -8.89 0.36 -9.39
N ASP A 422 -9.01 1.69 -9.29
CA ASP A 422 -7.95 2.59 -8.81
C ASP A 422 -8.05 2.87 -7.30
N ARG A 423 -8.98 2.22 -6.59
CA ARG A 423 -9.15 2.34 -5.14
C ARG A 423 -9.48 0.99 -4.53
N PHE A 424 -8.91 0.74 -3.35
CA PHE A 424 -9.26 -0.44 -2.57
C PHE A 424 -10.67 -0.24 -1.98
N PRO A 425 -11.59 -1.20 -2.17
CA PRO A 425 -12.95 -1.09 -1.66
C PRO A 425 -13.01 -1.27 -0.13
N GLU A 426 -13.90 -0.53 0.50
CA GLU A 426 -14.33 -0.76 1.88
C GLU A 426 -15.35 -1.91 1.91
N PHE A 427 -15.26 -2.83 2.88
CA PHE A 427 -15.95 -4.12 2.86
C PHE A 427 -16.92 -4.35 4.01
#